data_AF-A0A2G0Y5J2-F1
#
_entry.id   AF-A0A2G0Y5J2-F1
#
_cell.length_a   1.000
_cell.length_b   1.000
_cell.length_c   1.000
_cell.angle_alpha   90.00
_cell.angle_beta   90.00
_cell.angle_gamma   90.00
#
_symmetry.space_group_name_H-M   'P 1'
#
loop_
_entity.id
_entity.type
_entity.pdbx_description
1 polymer ?
#
loop_
_entity_poly.entity_id
_entity_poly.type
_entity_poly.pdbx_seq_one_letter_code
_entity_poly.pdbx_strand_id
1 'polypeptide(L)'
;MLIETGDGADHVRAGAGNTRVFAGAGNDTVALGSGFGYVEGGEGDDVLIGGSGMSAMYGNNGNDKMFAGYFANTQKTYMDGGRGDDEMYAISGRTIMHGGMGDNAMTSYGGSHIYTGKGNNRVVSLNDADTIFAKKEDVVQRDPGSKLVGVSYSDVGHEGLKVTGRPEFRQRVEDDLELLRLSPIGQQLLAELDAAFQRNTMPKLDSEGVETNKEKNRRQPENQIIKIKELETDNGNFFSRELGFNPSFIDTVHQSFPISVLQHELSHGFNWVNKSKLEGQTRVNDSATGLEDNMERQAVGLQTNESFDFDRDPSTPPTFTNPKPFTENGLREEMGEPLRTAYKIENVV
;
A
#
# COMPACT_ATOMS: atom_id res chain seq x y z
N MET A 1 -18.98 -11.61 -2.69
CA MET A 1 -18.79 -12.78 -3.58
C MET A 1 -17.31 -13.06 -3.71
N LEU A 2 -16.91 -14.33 -3.71
CA LEU A 2 -15.56 -14.79 -4.02
C LEU A 2 -15.65 -15.65 -5.30
N ILE A 3 -14.77 -15.39 -6.27
CA ILE A 3 -14.63 -16.15 -7.51
C ILE A 3 -13.17 -16.59 -7.61
N GLU A 4 -12.94 -17.87 -7.85
CA GLU A 4 -11.63 -18.48 -8.13
C GLU A 4 -11.82 -19.32 -9.41
N THR A 5 -11.09 -19.02 -10.49
CA THR A 5 -11.29 -19.72 -11.78
C THR A 5 -10.23 -20.80 -12.03
N GLY A 6 -8.97 -20.55 -11.65
CA GLY A 6 -7.93 -21.58 -11.58
C GLY A 6 -6.99 -21.53 -12.78
N ASP A 7 -6.70 -22.68 -13.38
CA ASP A 7 -5.87 -22.74 -14.59
C ASP A 7 -6.75 -22.66 -15.84
N GLY A 8 -6.32 -21.94 -16.86
CA GLY A 8 -7.00 -21.80 -18.14
C GLY A 8 -7.13 -20.34 -18.57
N ALA A 9 -7.62 -20.10 -19.79
CA ALA A 9 -8.02 -18.75 -20.19
C ALA A 9 -9.50 -18.57 -19.85
N ASP A 10 -9.77 -17.86 -18.76
CA ASP A 10 -11.09 -17.70 -18.18
C ASP A 10 -11.73 -16.36 -18.54
N HIS A 11 -13.07 -16.33 -18.51
CA HIS A 11 -13.86 -15.13 -18.76
C HIS A 11 -14.80 -14.89 -17.59
N VAL A 12 -14.49 -13.88 -16.78
CA VAL A 12 -15.27 -13.52 -15.60
C VAL A 12 -15.98 -12.19 -15.82
N ARG A 13 -17.28 -12.17 -15.55
CA ARG A 13 -18.06 -10.93 -15.46
C ARG A 13 -18.78 -10.89 -14.11
N ALA A 14 -18.28 -10.05 -13.21
CA ALA A 14 -18.90 -9.85 -11.91
C ALA A 14 -20.17 -8.99 -12.03
N GLY A 15 -21.14 -9.28 -11.16
CA GLY A 15 -22.35 -8.49 -10.98
C GLY A 15 -22.16 -7.36 -9.95
N ALA A 16 -23.26 -6.89 -9.39
CA ALA A 16 -23.24 -5.87 -8.34
C ALA A 16 -22.77 -6.42 -6.98
N GLY A 17 -22.19 -5.54 -6.18
CA GLY A 17 -21.82 -5.79 -4.78
C GLY A 17 -20.35 -6.16 -4.61
N ASN A 18 -19.97 -6.43 -3.35
CA ASN A 18 -18.57 -6.66 -2.99
C ASN A 18 -18.07 -7.96 -3.63
N THR A 19 -17.10 -7.86 -4.54
CA THR A 19 -16.59 -8.99 -5.31
C THR A 19 -15.09 -9.10 -5.16
N ARG A 20 -14.59 -10.33 -4.96
CA ARG A 20 -13.17 -10.67 -5.03
C ARG A 20 -13.01 -11.76 -6.08
N VAL A 21 -12.10 -11.54 -7.03
CA VAL A 21 -11.78 -12.48 -8.12
C VAL A 21 -10.30 -12.82 -8.05
N PHE A 22 -9.98 -14.10 -8.12
CA PHE A 22 -8.63 -14.62 -8.35
C PHE A 22 -8.71 -15.43 -9.64
N ALA A 23 -8.16 -14.93 -10.74
CA ALA A 23 -8.33 -15.57 -12.04
C ALA A 23 -7.39 -16.78 -12.17
N GLY A 24 -6.11 -16.61 -11.83
CA GLY A 24 -5.20 -17.72 -11.61
C GLY A 24 -4.15 -17.79 -12.72
N ALA A 25 -4.01 -18.93 -13.37
CA ALA A 25 -2.98 -19.12 -14.39
C ALA A 25 -3.60 -19.23 -15.78
N GLY A 26 -3.14 -18.42 -16.72
CA GLY A 26 -3.62 -18.34 -18.09
C GLY A 26 -3.93 -16.89 -18.47
N ASN A 27 -4.36 -16.66 -19.71
CA ASN A 27 -4.66 -15.31 -20.17
C ASN A 27 -6.14 -15.03 -19.95
N ASP A 28 -6.46 -14.42 -18.82
CA ASP A 28 -7.82 -14.22 -18.33
C ASP A 28 -8.42 -12.90 -18.80
N THR A 29 -9.75 -12.84 -18.81
CA THR A 29 -10.47 -11.58 -18.99
C THR A 29 -11.47 -11.42 -17.86
N VAL A 30 -11.24 -10.42 -17.01
CA VAL A 30 -12.08 -10.14 -15.85
C VAL A 30 -12.69 -8.75 -15.96
N ALA A 31 -14.02 -8.69 -15.94
CA ALA A 31 -14.76 -7.44 -15.81
C ALA A 31 -15.47 -7.39 -14.46
N LEU A 32 -15.06 -6.43 -13.61
CA LEU A 32 -15.73 -6.14 -12.35
C LEU A 32 -17.06 -5.40 -12.58
N GLY A 33 -17.99 -5.58 -11.64
CA GLY A 33 -19.31 -4.93 -11.67
C GLY A 33 -19.39 -3.70 -10.75
N SER A 34 -20.61 -3.30 -10.37
CA SER A 34 -20.79 -2.19 -9.43
C SER A 34 -20.47 -2.61 -7.99
N GLY A 35 -20.19 -1.64 -7.11
CA GLY A 35 -19.80 -1.90 -5.72
C GLY A 35 -18.28 -2.02 -5.56
N PHE A 36 -17.82 -2.62 -4.46
CA PHE A 36 -16.38 -2.79 -4.19
C PHE A 36 -15.85 -4.02 -4.92
N GLY A 37 -14.86 -3.85 -5.79
CA GLY A 37 -14.25 -4.93 -6.55
C GLY A 37 -12.78 -5.11 -6.20
N TYR A 38 -12.35 -6.36 -6.08
CA TYR A 38 -10.96 -6.79 -6.01
C TYR A 38 -10.70 -7.82 -7.10
N VAL A 39 -9.61 -7.69 -7.84
CA VAL A 39 -9.16 -8.72 -8.78
C VAL A 39 -7.64 -8.86 -8.74
N GLU A 40 -7.19 -10.11 -8.73
CA GLU A 40 -5.84 -10.54 -9.10
C GLU A 40 -5.94 -11.34 -10.40
N GLY A 41 -5.20 -10.92 -11.43
CA GLY A 41 -5.06 -11.63 -12.70
C GLY A 41 -4.32 -12.94 -12.49
N GLY A 42 -3.03 -12.85 -12.13
CA GLY A 42 -2.25 -14.00 -11.68
C GLY A 42 -1.06 -14.23 -12.59
N GLU A 43 -0.98 -15.39 -13.24
CA GLU A 43 0.07 -15.68 -14.23
C GLU A 43 -0.53 -15.64 -15.63
N GLY A 44 0.04 -14.88 -16.55
CA GLY A 44 -0.42 -14.83 -17.94
C GLY A 44 -0.72 -13.39 -18.36
N ASP A 45 -0.95 -13.17 -19.65
CA ASP A 45 -1.28 -11.83 -20.15
C ASP A 45 -2.78 -11.57 -20.00
N ASP A 46 -3.18 -10.87 -18.95
CA ASP A 46 -4.57 -10.69 -18.53
C ASP A 46 -5.21 -9.39 -19.05
N VAL A 47 -6.54 -9.39 -19.12
CA VAL A 47 -7.34 -8.19 -19.40
C VAL A 47 -8.27 -7.91 -18.21
N LEU A 48 -7.95 -6.86 -17.45
CA LEU A 48 -8.67 -6.49 -16.24
C LEU A 48 -9.43 -5.19 -16.44
N ILE A 49 -10.75 -5.24 -16.25
CA ILE A 49 -11.65 -4.10 -16.43
C ILE A 49 -12.34 -3.80 -15.10
N GLY A 50 -12.08 -2.61 -14.57
CA GLY A 50 -12.73 -2.08 -13.39
C GLY A 50 -14.23 -1.85 -13.62
N GLY A 51 -14.98 -1.89 -12.53
CA GLY A 51 -16.43 -1.68 -12.55
C GLY A 51 -16.82 -0.31 -11.98
N SER A 52 -18.10 0.06 -12.05
CA SER A 52 -18.55 1.43 -11.73
C SER A 52 -18.37 1.89 -10.27
N GLY A 53 -17.96 1.00 -9.37
CA GLY A 53 -17.64 1.32 -7.98
C GLY A 53 -16.13 1.37 -7.73
N MET A 54 -15.74 1.25 -6.46
CA MET A 54 -14.32 1.24 -6.09
C MET A 54 -13.68 -0.09 -6.49
N SER A 55 -12.61 -0.06 -7.28
CA SER A 55 -11.94 -1.28 -7.78
C SER A 55 -10.47 -1.29 -7.40
N ALA A 56 -9.96 -2.39 -6.86
CA ALA A 56 -8.54 -2.66 -6.72
C ALA A 56 -8.16 -3.81 -7.66
N MET A 57 -7.22 -3.57 -8.56
CA MET A 57 -6.86 -4.51 -9.61
C MET A 57 -5.35 -4.71 -9.62
N TYR A 58 -4.92 -5.96 -9.70
CA TYR A 58 -3.52 -6.38 -9.77
C TYR A 58 -3.38 -7.29 -10.98
N GLY A 59 -2.54 -6.91 -11.95
CA GLY A 59 -2.16 -7.76 -13.08
C GLY A 59 -1.40 -8.99 -12.60
N ASN A 60 -0.39 -8.74 -11.76
CA ASN A 60 0.59 -9.71 -11.25
C ASN A 60 1.60 -10.08 -12.34
N ASN A 61 1.79 -11.35 -12.69
CA ASN A 61 2.83 -11.75 -13.65
C ASN A 61 2.25 -11.84 -15.06
N GLY A 62 2.84 -11.11 -16.01
CA GLY A 62 2.42 -11.10 -17.41
C GLY A 62 2.45 -9.71 -17.99
N ASN A 63 2.12 -9.57 -19.27
CA ASN A 63 1.94 -8.26 -19.90
C ASN A 63 0.45 -7.94 -19.94
N ASP A 64 -0.01 -7.25 -18.92
CA ASP A 64 -1.43 -7.09 -18.62
C ASP A 64 -2.03 -5.85 -19.27
N LYS A 65 -3.33 -5.89 -19.48
CA LYS A 65 -4.12 -4.76 -19.97
C LYS A 65 -5.18 -4.38 -18.96
N MET A 66 -5.00 -3.21 -18.36
CA MET A 66 -5.85 -2.75 -17.26
C MET A 66 -6.64 -1.51 -17.67
N PHE A 67 -7.95 -1.56 -17.46
CA PHE A 67 -8.87 -0.45 -17.74
C PHE A 67 -9.58 -0.07 -16.44
N ALA A 68 -9.43 1.17 -15.99
CA ALA A 68 -10.07 1.62 -14.75
C ALA A 68 -11.61 1.52 -14.80
N GLY A 69 -12.19 1.46 -15.99
CA GLY A 69 -13.63 1.47 -16.29
C GLY A 69 -14.04 2.73 -17.03
N TYR A 70 -15.25 2.74 -17.60
CA TYR A 70 -15.80 3.86 -18.39
C TYR A 70 -16.85 4.68 -17.62
N PHE A 71 -16.95 4.45 -16.31
CA PHE A 71 -18.09 4.91 -15.52
C PHE A 71 -17.77 6.21 -14.75
N ALA A 72 -18.81 6.82 -14.19
CA ALA A 72 -18.87 8.21 -13.72
C ALA A 72 -17.70 8.72 -12.86
N ASN A 73 -17.62 10.04 -12.73
CA ASN A 73 -16.60 10.81 -12.01
C ASN A 73 -16.40 10.45 -10.51
N THR A 74 -17.26 9.62 -9.93
CA THR A 74 -17.18 9.16 -8.54
C THR A 74 -16.42 7.84 -8.38
N GLN A 75 -16.02 7.21 -9.49
CA GLN A 75 -15.23 5.99 -9.50
C GLN A 75 -13.85 6.22 -8.89
N LYS A 76 -13.39 5.26 -8.09
CA LYS A 76 -12.03 5.19 -7.55
C LYS A 76 -11.42 3.86 -7.94
N THR A 77 -10.29 3.89 -8.63
CA THR A 77 -9.63 2.67 -9.04
C THR A 77 -8.17 2.69 -8.62
N TYR A 78 -7.70 1.57 -8.09
CA TYR A 78 -6.29 1.27 -7.92
C TYR A 78 -5.93 0.17 -8.93
N MET A 79 -4.86 0.40 -9.69
CA MET A 79 -4.33 -0.55 -10.66
C MET A 79 -2.83 -0.70 -10.41
N ASP A 80 -2.36 -1.94 -10.33
CA ASP A 80 -0.96 -2.30 -10.28
C ASP A 80 -0.67 -3.31 -11.39
N GLY A 81 0.25 -3.00 -12.29
CA GLY A 81 0.67 -3.91 -13.36
C GLY A 81 1.35 -5.16 -12.81
N GLY A 82 2.20 -4.99 -11.78
CA GLY A 82 2.99 -6.09 -11.24
C GLY A 82 4.26 -6.31 -12.06
N ARG A 83 4.42 -7.50 -12.64
CA ARG A 83 5.59 -7.91 -13.42
C ARG A 83 5.25 -8.10 -14.89
N GLY A 84 5.86 -7.27 -15.72
CA GLY A 84 5.85 -7.41 -17.16
C GLY A 84 5.82 -6.03 -17.77
N ASP A 85 5.55 -5.95 -19.07
CA ASP A 85 5.36 -4.69 -19.76
C ASP A 85 3.85 -4.42 -19.90
N ASP A 86 3.29 -3.67 -18.96
CA ASP A 86 1.83 -3.53 -18.82
C ASP A 86 1.27 -2.31 -19.56
N GLU A 87 0.01 -2.44 -20.02
CA GLU A 87 -0.77 -1.33 -20.59
C GLU A 87 -1.91 -0.92 -19.65
N MET A 88 -1.92 0.34 -19.20
CA MET A 88 -2.91 0.83 -18.24
C MET A 88 -3.66 2.06 -18.76
N TYR A 89 -4.99 2.03 -18.68
CA TYR A 89 -5.88 3.06 -19.19
C TYR A 89 -6.85 3.59 -18.12
N ALA A 90 -6.64 4.82 -17.68
CA ALA A 90 -7.52 5.54 -16.75
C ALA A 90 -8.37 6.57 -17.52
N ILE A 91 -9.59 6.18 -17.91
CA ILE A 91 -10.44 6.98 -18.81
C ILE A 91 -11.24 8.04 -18.05
N SER A 92 -11.73 7.69 -16.86
CA SER A 92 -12.54 8.56 -16.00
C SER A 92 -12.31 8.25 -14.53
N GLY A 93 -12.88 9.09 -13.65
CA GLY A 93 -12.73 8.95 -12.21
C GLY A 93 -11.33 9.28 -11.71
N ARG A 94 -11.13 9.09 -10.39
CA ARG A 94 -9.81 9.18 -9.78
C ARG A 94 -9.16 7.81 -9.82
N THR A 95 -7.97 7.72 -10.39
CA THR A 95 -7.27 6.45 -10.50
C THR A 95 -5.87 6.57 -9.91
N ILE A 96 -5.45 5.57 -9.15
CA ILE A 96 -4.06 5.36 -8.77
C ILE A 96 -3.54 4.25 -9.69
N MET A 97 -2.49 4.54 -10.46
CA MET A 97 -1.83 3.59 -11.33
C MET A 97 -0.41 3.38 -10.85
N HIS A 98 0.01 2.13 -10.75
CA HIS A 98 1.39 1.73 -10.56
C HIS A 98 1.79 0.78 -11.68
N GLY A 99 2.83 1.17 -12.44
CA GLY A 99 3.32 0.33 -13.53
C GLY A 99 3.98 -0.96 -13.06
N GLY A 100 4.53 -0.99 -11.84
CA GLY A 100 5.25 -2.17 -11.36
C GLY A 100 6.66 -2.30 -11.94
N MET A 101 7.08 -3.53 -12.20
CA MET A 101 8.31 -3.85 -12.91
C MET A 101 8.14 -3.66 -14.43
N GLY A 102 9.19 -3.89 -15.21
CA GLY A 102 9.14 -3.76 -16.68
C GLY A 102 8.91 -2.35 -17.22
N ASP A 103 8.76 -2.26 -18.54
CA ASP A 103 8.64 -1.03 -19.31
C ASP A 103 7.15 -0.77 -19.67
N ASN A 104 6.46 -0.02 -18.82
CA ASN A 104 5.00 0.09 -18.85
C ASN A 104 4.48 1.27 -19.69
N ALA A 105 3.27 1.13 -20.22
CA ALA A 105 2.56 2.17 -20.95
C ALA A 105 1.28 2.60 -20.20
N MET A 106 1.27 3.82 -19.65
CA MET A 106 0.13 4.37 -18.90
C MET A 106 -0.51 5.54 -19.64
N THR A 107 -1.83 5.51 -19.81
CA THR A 107 -2.61 6.61 -20.38
C THR A 107 -3.69 7.07 -19.41
N SER A 108 -3.67 8.36 -19.05
CA SER A 108 -4.68 9.00 -18.19
C SER A 108 -5.45 10.08 -18.95
N TYR A 109 -6.77 9.95 -18.94
CA TYR A 109 -7.74 10.99 -19.27
C TYR A 109 -8.47 11.50 -18.00
N GLY A 110 -8.40 10.76 -16.89
CA GLY A 110 -8.96 11.12 -15.59
C GLY A 110 -8.03 12.01 -14.75
N GLY A 111 -8.39 12.30 -13.50
CA GLY A 111 -7.52 13.01 -12.54
C GLY A 111 -6.77 12.01 -11.65
N SER A 112 -5.70 11.45 -12.18
CA SER A 112 -5.02 10.25 -11.66
C SER A 112 -3.73 10.56 -10.91
N HIS A 113 -3.31 9.62 -10.06
CA HIS A 113 -1.95 9.58 -9.49
C HIS A 113 -1.22 8.41 -10.12
N ILE A 114 -0.08 8.68 -10.77
CA ILE A 114 0.59 7.74 -11.66
C ILE A 114 2.00 7.50 -11.13
N TYR A 115 2.27 6.28 -10.67
CA TYR A 115 3.57 5.79 -10.24
C TYR A 115 4.14 4.95 -11.38
N THR A 116 5.20 5.47 -12.02
CA THR A 116 5.71 4.87 -13.25
C THR A 116 6.25 3.45 -13.10
N GLY A 117 6.80 3.11 -11.94
CA GLY A 117 7.40 1.80 -11.68
C GLY A 117 8.91 1.78 -11.92
N LYS A 118 9.51 0.59 -11.98
CA LYS A 118 10.97 0.39 -11.97
C LYS A 118 11.64 0.56 -13.33
N GLY A 119 11.04 0.08 -14.43
CA GLY A 119 11.65 0.13 -15.77
C GLY A 119 11.59 1.49 -16.44
N ASN A 120 11.71 1.53 -17.77
CA ASN A 120 11.63 2.73 -18.59
C ASN A 120 10.22 2.87 -19.16
N ASN A 121 9.41 3.70 -18.51
CA ASN A 121 7.97 3.74 -18.74
C ASN A 121 7.60 4.88 -19.68
N ARG A 122 6.44 4.74 -20.30
CA ARG A 122 5.80 5.79 -21.08
C ARG A 122 4.50 6.20 -20.44
N VAL A 123 4.35 7.51 -20.22
CA VAL A 123 3.10 8.10 -19.71
C VAL A 123 2.53 9.06 -20.73
N VAL A 124 1.23 8.93 -21.01
CA VAL A 124 0.42 9.91 -21.72
C VAL A 124 -0.66 10.42 -20.76
N SER A 125 -0.44 11.62 -20.21
CA SER A 125 -1.40 12.30 -19.33
C SER A 125 -2.09 13.42 -20.09
N LEU A 126 -3.42 13.40 -20.09
CA LEU A 126 -4.26 14.32 -20.87
C LEU A 126 -5.17 15.16 -19.97
N ASN A 127 -4.92 15.16 -18.66
CA ASN A 127 -5.70 15.87 -17.66
C ASN A 127 -4.78 16.71 -16.76
N ASP A 128 -5.16 17.95 -16.49
CA ASP A 128 -4.38 18.87 -15.66
C ASP A 128 -4.44 18.54 -14.16
N ALA A 129 -5.37 17.70 -13.73
CA ALA A 129 -5.45 17.21 -12.36
C ALA A 129 -4.56 15.97 -12.09
N ASP A 130 -3.87 15.44 -13.10
CA ASP A 130 -2.96 14.30 -12.93
C ASP A 130 -1.74 14.69 -12.08
N THR A 131 -1.29 13.77 -11.21
CA THR A 131 0.03 13.81 -10.56
C THR A 131 0.84 12.59 -11.01
N ILE A 132 2.04 12.84 -11.54
CA ILE A 132 2.87 11.82 -12.18
C ILE A 132 4.19 11.73 -11.42
N PHE A 133 4.45 10.59 -10.80
CA PHE A 133 5.71 10.22 -10.16
C PHE A 133 6.56 9.44 -11.15
N ALA A 134 7.47 10.15 -11.82
CA ALA A 134 8.30 9.62 -12.90
C ALA A 134 9.78 9.74 -12.58
N LYS A 135 10.53 8.70 -12.94
CA LYS A 135 11.99 8.73 -12.97
C LYS A 135 12.45 9.54 -14.18
N LYS A 136 13.73 9.88 -14.18
CA LYS A 136 14.32 10.70 -15.24
C LYS A 136 14.33 9.99 -16.60
N GLU A 137 14.40 8.67 -16.57
CA GLU A 137 14.48 7.78 -17.74
C GLU A 137 13.11 7.58 -18.42
N ASP A 138 12.02 7.88 -17.72
CA ASP A 138 10.66 7.70 -18.23
C ASP A 138 10.31 8.77 -19.29
N VAL A 139 9.54 8.37 -20.29
CA VAL A 139 9.04 9.26 -21.35
C VAL A 139 7.63 9.74 -20.98
N VAL A 140 7.54 10.98 -20.53
CA VAL A 140 6.26 11.57 -20.09
C VAL A 140 5.77 12.63 -21.09
N GLN A 141 4.70 12.30 -21.81
CA GLN A 141 3.88 13.26 -22.54
C GLN A 141 2.70 13.64 -21.65
N ARG A 142 2.59 14.91 -21.26
CA ARG A 142 1.59 15.33 -20.27
C ARG A 142 0.93 16.66 -20.62
N ASP A 143 -0.29 16.85 -20.14
CA ASP A 143 -0.89 18.18 -20.08
C ASP A 143 0.01 19.12 -19.25
N PRO A 144 0.32 20.35 -19.71
CA PRO A 144 1.19 21.27 -18.98
C PRO A 144 0.71 21.60 -17.55
N GLY A 145 -0.60 21.54 -17.30
CA GLY A 145 -1.23 21.79 -16.00
C GLY A 145 -1.08 20.66 -15.00
N SER A 146 -0.81 19.43 -15.46
CA SER A 146 -0.54 18.28 -14.58
C SER A 146 0.66 18.55 -13.65
N LYS A 147 0.77 17.79 -12.58
CA LYS A 147 1.93 17.83 -11.68
C LYS A 147 2.89 16.69 -12.04
N LEU A 148 4.14 17.05 -12.36
CA LEU A 148 5.23 16.07 -12.52
C LEU A 148 6.13 16.12 -11.29
N VAL A 149 6.27 14.98 -10.62
CA VAL A 149 7.15 14.76 -9.48
C VAL A 149 8.29 13.87 -9.94
N GLY A 150 9.50 14.43 -10.01
CA GLY A 150 10.70 13.66 -10.29
C GLY A 150 11.03 12.76 -9.11
N VAL A 151 11.10 11.45 -9.33
CA VAL A 151 11.42 10.45 -8.31
C VAL A 151 12.62 9.61 -8.75
N SER A 152 13.15 8.80 -7.85
CA SER A 152 14.15 7.79 -8.13
C SER A 152 13.72 6.52 -7.44
N TYR A 153 13.81 5.39 -8.13
CA TYR A 153 13.51 4.10 -7.51
C TYR A 153 14.64 3.71 -6.52
N SER A 154 14.28 3.08 -5.40
CA SER A 154 15.22 2.65 -4.36
C SER A 154 14.92 1.23 -3.89
N ASP A 155 15.93 0.37 -3.74
CA ASP A 155 15.77 -1.01 -3.25
C ASP A 155 15.63 -1.10 -1.70
N VAL A 156 15.06 -0.06 -1.07
CA VAL A 156 14.84 -0.02 0.39
C VAL A 156 13.78 -1.03 0.84
N GLY A 157 13.83 -1.40 2.11
CA GLY A 157 12.94 -2.34 2.78
C GLY A 157 13.43 -3.80 2.74
N HIS A 158 14.44 -4.15 1.94
CA HIS A 158 14.92 -5.53 1.85
C HIS A 158 15.69 -5.98 3.11
N GLU A 159 16.28 -5.05 3.86
CA GLU A 159 17.04 -5.38 5.07
C GLU A 159 16.11 -5.48 6.28
N GLY A 160 15.23 -4.50 6.48
CA GLY A 160 14.31 -4.40 7.61
C GLY A 160 13.08 -5.29 7.52
N LEU A 161 12.70 -5.75 6.32
CA LEU A 161 11.52 -6.61 6.12
C LEU A 161 11.88 -8.00 5.61
N LYS A 162 11.02 -8.97 5.93
CA LYS A 162 10.98 -10.28 5.28
C LYS A 162 9.53 -10.70 5.05
N VAL A 163 9.15 -10.83 3.79
CA VAL A 163 7.85 -11.40 3.42
C VAL A 163 7.95 -12.93 3.43
N THR A 164 7.07 -13.58 4.19
CA THR A 164 7.01 -15.04 4.30
C THR A 164 5.64 -15.57 3.89
N GLY A 165 5.60 -16.80 3.37
CA GLY A 165 4.35 -17.45 2.98
C GLY A 165 4.40 -18.07 1.60
N ARG A 166 3.22 -18.33 1.05
CA ARG A 166 3.07 -18.91 -0.29
C ARG A 166 3.64 -17.96 -1.36
N PRO A 167 4.13 -18.47 -2.49
CA PRO A 167 4.68 -17.64 -3.58
C PRO A 167 3.76 -16.49 -4.00
N GLU A 168 2.47 -16.74 -4.16
CA GLU A 168 1.49 -15.77 -4.64
C GLU A 168 1.31 -14.63 -3.63
N PHE A 169 1.28 -14.96 -2.33
CA PHE A 169 1.25 -13.94 -1.27
C PHE A 169 2.52 -13.09 -1.27
N ARG A 170 3.69 -13.71 -1.43
CA ARG A 170 4.96 -12.98 -1.46
C ARG A 170 5.02 -12.06 -2.66
N GLN A 171 4.61 -12.55 -3.83
CA GLN A 171 4.53 -11.76 -5.05
C GLN A 171 3.62 -10.55 -4.85
N ARG A 172 2.39 -10.80 -4.40
CA ARG A 172 1.43 -9.73 -4.21
C ARG A 172 1.91 -8.68 -3.22
N VAL A 173 2.44 -9.07 -2.06
CA VAL A 173 3.03 -8.08 -1.13
C VAL A 173 4.21 -7.34 -1.75
N GLU A 174 5.03 -8.02 -2.54
CA GLU A 174 6.15 -7.37 -3.24
C GLU A 174 5.66 -6.28 -4.20
N ASP A 175 4.57 -6.50 -4.93
CA ASP A 175 4.00 -5.48 -5.83
C ASP A 175 3.60 -4.20 -5.07
N ASP A 176 3.01 -4.34 -3.87
CA ASP A 176 2.75 -3.17 -3.02
C ASP A 176 4.06 -2.50 -2.56
N LEU A 177 5.07 -3.29 -2.18
CA LEU A 177 6.38 -2.75 -1.76
C LEU A 177 7.11 -2.04 -2.92
N GLU A 178 6.95 -2.52 -4.15
CA GLU A 178 7.49 -1.88 -5.36
C GLU A 178 6.92 -0.47 -5.55
N LEU A 179 5.62 -0.26 -5.29
CA LEU A 179 5.03 1.08 -5.28
C LEU A 179 5.69 1.95 -4.21
N LEU A 180 5.83 1.43 -2.98
CA LEU A 180 6.46 2.15 -1.88
C LEU A 180 7.92 2.50 -2.16
N ARG A 181 8.63 1.68 -2.94
CA ARG A 181 10.01 1.92 -3.39
C ARG A 181 10.14 3.01 -4.44
N LEU A 182 9.04 3.44 -5.06
CA LEU A 182 9.00 4.63 -5.93
C LEU A 182 8.41 5.85 -5.21
N SER A 183 7.50 5.63 -4.28
CA SER A 183 6.83 6.65 -3.46
C SER A 183 7.82 7.42 -2.58
N PRO A 184 7.86 8.77 -2.64
CA PRO A 184 8.65 9.58 -1.71
C PRO A 184 8.33 9.34 -0.23
N ILE A 185 7.05 9.13 0.12
CA ILE A 185 6.63 8.77 1.48
C ILE A 185 7.01 7.32 1.82
N GLY A 186 6.69 6.37 0.93
CA GLY A 186 6.97 4.95 1.12
C GLY A 186 8.46 4.65 1.31
N GLN A 187 9.33 5.29 0.52
CA GLN A 187 10.78 5.12 0.63
C GLN A 187 11.31 5.53 1.99
N GLN A 188 10.81 6.63 2.57
CA GLN A 188 11.28 7.08 3.88
C GLN A 188 10.93 6.08 4.98
N LEU A 189 9.71 5.53 4.94
CA LEU A 189 9.29 4.48 5.86
C LEU A 189 10.15 3.21 5.69
N LEU A 190 10.30 2.70 4.47
CA LEU A 190 11.07 1.49 4.20
C LEU A 190 12.57 1.65 4.55
N ALA A 191 13.16 2.79 4.19
CA ALA A 191 14.56 3.10 4.52
C ALA A 191 14.78 3.17 6.04
N GLU A 192 13.81 3.69 6.78
CA GLU A 192 13.90 3.76 8.23
C GLU A 192 13.76 2.39 8.90
N LEU A 193 12.98 1.47 8.33
CA LEU A 193 12.95 0.07 8.78
C LEU A 193 14.29 -0.63 8.55
N ASP A 194 14.92 -0.43 7.39
CA ASP A 194 16.29 -0.92 7.13
C ASP A 194 17.29 -0.32 8.12
N ALA A 195 17.28 1.00 8.28
CA ALA A 195 18.19 1.70 9.18
C ALA A 195 18.00 1.27 10.64
N ALA A 196 16.76 1.04 11.09
CA ALA A 196 16.48 0.55 12.42
C ALA A 196 17.03 -0.87 12.64
N PHE A 197 16.87 -1.77 11.66
CA PHE A 197 17.46 -3.10 11.72
C PHE A 197 18.99 -3.01 11.86
N GLN A 198 19.66 -2.16 11.08
CA GLN A 198 21.11 -1.94 11.21
C GLN A 198 21.50 -1.38 12.58
N ARG A 199 20.77 -0.38 13.09
CA ARG A 199 21.05 0.22 14.41
C ARG A 199 20.88 -0.77 15.56
N ASN A 200 19.93 -1.68 15.45
CA ASN A 200 19.60 -2.66 16.49
C ASN A 200 20.48 -3.92 16.42
N THR A 201 21.03 -4.26 15.24
CA THR A 201 21.95 -5.39 15.02
C THR A 201 23.42 -5.05 15.33
N MET A 202 23.80 -3.78 15.31
CA MET A 202 25.14 -3.37 15.75
C MET A 202 25.35 -3.72 17.23
N PRO A 203 26.52 -4.27 17.62
CA PRO A 203 26.81 -4.61 19.00
C PRO A 203 26.91 -3.32 19.82
N LYS A 204 25.79 -2.88 20.40
CA LYS A 204 25.80 -1.86 21.44
C LYS A 204 25.97 -2.54 22.78
N LEU A 205 27.09 -2.23 23.42
CA LEU A 205 27.23 -2.28 24.86
C LEU A 205 26.00 -1.61 25.50
N ASP A 206 25.61 -2.21 26.61
CA ASP A 206 24.67 -1.73 27.61
C ASP A 206 23.21 -2.11 27.38
N SER A 207 22.83 -3.06 28.24
CA SER A 207 21.51 -3.51 28.64
C SER A 207 20.45 -2.42 28.65
N GLU A 208 19.31 -2.69 28.01
CA GLU A 208 17.99 -2.54 28.65
C GLU A 208 16.85 -3.07 27.75
N GLY A 209 16.09 -4.01 28.32
CA GLY A 209 14.67 -4.25 28.03
C GLY A 209 14.34 -4.90 26.68
N VAL A 210 14.31 -6.24 26.65
CA VAL A 210 13.56 -7.00 25.65
C VAL A 210 12.14 -7.18 26.17
N GLU A 211 11.18 -6.40 25.66
CA GLU A 211 9.76 -6.68 25.88
C GLU A 211 9.27 -7.71 24.85
N THR A 212 9.11 -8.95 25.31
CA THR A 212 8.36 -9.97 24.58
C THR A 212 6.86 -9.77 24.82
N ASN A 213 6.18 -9.01 23.97
CA ASN A 213 4.72 -9.01 23.94
C ASN A 213 4.21 -9.92 22.83
N LYS A 214 3.75 -11.11 23.26
CA LYS A 214 2.89 -12.02 22.50
C LYS A 214 1.51 -11.38 22.39
N GLU A 215 1.24 -10.72 21.26
CA GLU A 215 -0.13 -10.35 20.91
C GLU A 215 -0.84 -11.48 20.16
N LYS A 216 -2.16 -11.50 20.32
CA LYS A 216 -3.00 -12.69 20.27
C LYS A 216 -3.37 -13.08 18.84
N ASN A 217 -3.19 -14.37 18.57
CA ASN A 217 -3.93 -15.21 17.62
C ASN A 217 -5.19 -14.55 17.03
N ARG A 218 -5.06 -13.99 15.84
CA ARG A 218 -6.13 -14.04 14.83
C ARG A 218 -5.65 -15.02 13.77
N ARG A 219 -6.32 -16.18 13.72
CA ARG A 219 -6.08 -17.25 12.75
C ARG A 219 -6.16 -16.67 11.33
N GLN A 220 -5.02 -16.38 10.73
CA GLN A 220 -4.86 -16.38 9.28
C GLN A 220 -4.19 -17.72 8.92
N PRO A 221 -4.55 -18.34 7.79
CA PRO A 221 -4.06 -19.66 7.44
C PRO A 221 -2.52 -19.65 7.35
N GLU A 222 -1.97 -20.83 7.60
CA GLU A 222 -0.60 -21.05 8.02
C GLU A 222 0.41 -20.43 7.02
N ASN A 223 1.17 -19.43 7.51
CA ASN A 223 2.35 -18.76 6.91
C ASN A 223 2.20 -17.48 6.06
N GLN A 224 1.07 -16.79 5.96
CA GLN A 224 0.98 -15.49 5.24
C GLN A 224 1.28 -14.29 6.15
N ILE A 225 2.56 -13.96 6.33
CA ILE A 225 3.01 -12.98 7.33
C ILE A 225 4.14 -12.13 6.77
N ILE A 226 4.10 -10.82 7.02
CA ILE A 226 5.24 -9.92 6.85
C ILE A 226 5.97 -9.86 8.19
N LYS A 227 7.28 -10.12 8.20
CA LYS A 227 8.11 -10.02 9.40
C LYS A 227 8.94 -8.75 9.36
N ILE A 228 8.89 -7.97 10.44
CA ILE A 228 9.79 -6.84 10.66
C ILE A 228 10.99 -7.35 11.44
N LYS A 229 12.19 -7.22 10.88
CA LYS A 229 13.42 -7.67 11.51
C LYS A 229 13.88 -6.64 12.54
N GLU A 230 14.26 -7.12 13.73
CA GLU A 230 14.67 -6.25 14.84
C GLU A 230 16.13 -6.46 15.24
N LEU A 231 16.60 -7.70 15.37
CA LEU A 231 17.95 -8.00 15.85
C LEU A 231 18.47 -9.28 15.21
N GLU A 232 19.73 -9.35 14.81
CA GLU A 232 20.39 -10.57 14.38
C GLU A 232 21.03 -11.28 15.58
N THR A 233 20.87 -12.60 15.62
CA THR A 233 21.41 -13.50 16.64
C THR A 233 22.72 -14.11 16.14
N ASP A 234 23.55 -14.59 17.06
CA ASP A 234 24.87 -15.19 16.77
C ASP A 234 24.87 -16.32 15.72
N ASN A 235 23.71 -16.94 15.44
CA ASN A 235 23.56 -18.02 14.47
C ASN A 235 23.06 -17.55 13.08
N GLY A 236 23.01 -16.24 12.82
CA GLY A 236 22.48 -15.67 11.57
C GLY A 236 20.95 -15.69 11.46
N ASN A 237 20.24 -16.07 12.52
CA ASN A 237 18.79 -15.89 12.64
C ASN A 237 18.49 -14.49 13.17
N PHE A 238 17.29 -13.97 12.97
CA PHE A 238 16.89 -12.67 13.52
C PHE A 238 15.65 -12.78 14.41
N PHE A 239 15.56 -11.92 15.43
CA PHE A 239 14.31 -11.62 16.12
C PHE A 239 13.44 -10.76 15.22
N SER A 240 12.14 -11.04 15.20
CA SER A 240 11.18 -10.29 14.40
C SER A 240 9.81 -10.22 15.04
N ARG A 241 9.11 -9.13 14.79
CA ARG A 241 7.65 -9.06 14.97
C ARG A 241 6.92 -9.41 13.69
N GLU A 242 5.72 -9.93 13.86
CA GLU A 242 4.85 -10.36 12.77
C GLU A 242 3.76 -9.31 12.54
N LEU A 243 3.68 -8.81 11.30
CA LEU A 243 2.58 -8.00 10.80
C LEU A 243 1.60 -8.93 10.07
N GLY A 244 0.36 -8.94 10.56
CA GLY A 244 -0.74 -9.63 9.90
C GLY A 244 -1.32 -8.73 8.81
N PHE A 245 -1.10 -9.07 7.55
CA PHE A 245 -1.60 -8.31 6.41
C PHE A 245 -2.40 -9.22 5.48
N ASN A 246 -3.60 -8.78 5.08
CA ASN A 246 -4.39 -9.46 4.07
C ASN A 246 -4.45 -8.57 2.81
N PRO A 247 -3.71 -8.91 1.74
CA PRO A 247 -3.62 -8.09 0.53
C PRO A 247 -4.92 -7.99 -0.26
N SER A 248 -5.90 -8.87 0.01
CA SER A 248 -7.22 -8.88 -0.62
C SER A 248 -8.29 -8.12 0.18
N PHE A 249 -7.92 -7.56 1.35
CA PHE A 249 -8.85 -6.79 2.16
C PHE A 249 -9.00 -5.37 1.60
N ILE A 250 -10.25 -4.99 1.32
CA ILE A 250 -10.63 -3.62 1.01
C ILE A 250 -11.41 -3.08 2.20
N ASP A 251 -10.94 -1.97 2.78
CA ASP A 251 -11.69 -1.27 3.81
C ASP A 251 -12.82 -0.47 3.15
N THR A 252 -14.04 -1.00 3.22
CA THR A 252 -15.21 -0.36 2.63
C THR A 252 -15.71 0.85 3.43
N VAL A 253 -15.34 0.97 4.70
CA VAL A 253 -15.76 2.08 5.58
C VAL A 253 -14.94 3.31 5.26
N HIS A 254 -13.62 3.16 5.21
CA HIS A 254 -12.69 4.25 4.90
C HIS A 254 -12.40 4.38 3.40
N GLN A 255 -12.91 3.44 2.60
CA GLN A 255 -12.64 3.32 1.16
C GLN A 255 -11.14 3.31 0.89
N SER A 256 -10.41 2.49 1.63
CA SER A 256 -8.95 2.36 1.54
C SER A 256 -8.56 1.20 0.65
N PHE A 257 -7.58 1.44 -0.23
CA PHE A 257 -6.95 0.37 -1.01
C PHE A 257 -6.00 -0.47 -0.14
N PRO A 258 -5.68 -1.71 -0.56
CA PRO A 258 -4.75 -2.58 0.17
C PRO A 258 -3.40 -1.93 0.48
N ILE A 259 -2.86 -1.12 -0.42
CA ILE A 259 -1.59 -0.41 -0.22
C ILE A 259 -1.64 0.57 0.97
N SER A 260 -2.75 1.27 1.20
CA SER A 260 -2.93 2.18 2.33
C SER A 260 -3.03 1.39 3.64
N VAL A 261 -3.64 0.19 3.60
CA VAL A 261 -3.66 -0.74 4.73
C VAL A 261 -2.25 -1.27 5.02
N LEU A 262 -1.46 -1.61 4.00
CA LEU A 262 -0.06 -2.01 4.20
C LEU A 262 0.76 -0.90 4.85
N GLN A 263 0.64 0.33 4.37
CA GLN A 263 1.31 1.50 4.97
C GLN A 263 0.94 1.68 6.45
N HIS A 264 -0.33 1.46 6.79
CA HIS A 264 -0.80 1.50 8.17
C HIS A 264 -0.08 0.46 9.04
N GLU A 265 -0.03 -0.80 8.60
CA GLU A 265 0.67 -1.88 9.31
C GLU A 265 2.19 -1.63 9.42
N LEU A 266 2.81 -1.11 8.37
CA LEU A 266 4.23 -0.73 8.39
C LEU A 266 4.50 0.45 9.34
N SER A 267 3.53 1.34 9.55
CA SER A 267 3.63 2.43 10.53
C SER A 267 3.67 1.90 11.97
N HIS A 268 2.94 0.82 12.28
CA HIS A 268 3.11 0.09 13.54
C HIS A 268 4.52 -0.51 13.63
N GLY A 269 5.03 -1.04 12.52
CA GLY A 269 6.39 -1.55 12.45
C GLY A 269 7.46 -0.51 12.77
N PHE A 270 7.33 0.69 12.19
CA PHE A 270 8.16 1.85 12.52
C PHE A 270 8.14 2.16 14.01
N ASN A 271 6.95 2.16 14.64
CA ASN A 271 6.81 2.45 16.07
C ASN A 271 7.54 1.42 16.95
N TRP A 272 7.50 0.14 16.56
CA TRP A 272 8.17 -0.92 17.32
C TRP A 272 9.69 -0.81 17.23
N VAL A 273 10.25 -0.72 16.02
CA VAL A 273 11.72 -0.72 15.84
C VAL A 273 12.37 0.52 16.44
N ASN A 274 11.61 1.62 16.56
CA ASN A 274 12.07 2.87 17.17
C ASN A 274 11.69 3.07 18.63
N LYS A 275 10.94 2.13 19.23
CA LYS A 275 10.40 2.22 20.60
C LYS A 275 9.62 3.53 20.84
N SER A 276 8.86 3.97 19.84
CA SER A 276 8.14 5.24 19.83
C SER A 276 6.62 5.10 19.96
N LYS A 277 6.15 3.92 20.39
CA LYS A 277 4.74 3.63 20.56
C LYS A 277 4.11 4.57 21.61
N LEU A 278 2.99 5.20 21.25
CA LEU A 278 2.17 5.99 22.14
C LEU A 278 1.12 5.08 22.81
N GLU A 279 1.22 4.92 24.13
CA GLU A 279 0.32 4.08 24.93
C GLU A 279 -0.99 4.78 25.27
N GLY A 280 -2.01 4.01 25.65
CA GLY A 280 -3.28 4.55 26.17
C GLY A 280 -4.31 4.87 25.09
N GLN A 281 -5.26 5.74 25.43
CA GLN A 281 -6.40 6.07 24.57
C GLN A 281 -6.67 7.56 24.57
N THR A 282 -6.96 8.11 23.39
CA THR A 282 -7.37 9.50 23.20
C THR A 282 -8.89 9.60 23.13
N ARG A 283 -9.46 10.56 23.87
CA ARG A 283 -10.87 10.89 23.78
C ARG A 283 -11.17 11.61 22.46
N VAL A 284 -12.14 11.10 21.72
CA VAL A 284 -12.60 11.66 20.45
C VAL A 284 -14.11 11.84 20.46
N ASN A 285 -14.60 12.85 19.76
CA ASN A 285 -16.04 13.15 19.75
C ASN A 285 -16.84 12.22 18.82
N ASP A 286 -16.18 11.57 17.85
CA ASP A 286 -16.83 10.91 16.71
C ASP A 286 -16.75 9.37 16.73
N SER A 287 -16.40 8.74 17.86
CA SER A 287 -16.36 7.27 18.00
C SER A 287 -17.42 6.73 18.97
N ALA A 288 -17.87 5.48 18.74
CA ALA A 288 -18.85 4.74 19.57
C ALA A 288 -18.63 4.85 21.08
N THR A 289 -17.37 4.75 21.48
CA THR A 289 -16.91 4.72 22.87
C THR A 289 -16.42 6.08 23.34
N GLY A 290 -16.32 7.06 22.43
CA GLY A 290 -15.65 8.34 22.64
C GLY A 290 -14.15 8.19 22.90
N LEU A 291 -13.55 7.04 22.58
CA LEU A 291 -12.16 6.68 22.86
C LEU A 291 -11.58 5.88 21.69
N GLU A 292 -10.38 6.27 21.28
CA GLU A 292 -9.60 5.59 20.25
C GLU A 292 -8.21 5.24 20.79
N ASP A 293 -7.69 4.09 20.39
CA ASP A 293 -6.37 3.63 20.79
C ASP A 293 -5.28 4.54 20.21
N ASN A 294 -4.33 4.94 21.05
CA ASN A 294 -3.25 5.82 20.62
C ASN A 294 -2.33 5.15 19.59
N MET A 295 -2.13 3.83 19.64
CA MET A 295 -1.35 3.11 18.63
C MET A 295 -1.93 3.31 17.23
N GLU A 296 -3.23 3.13 17.13
CA GLU A 296 -3.98 3.17 15.88
C GLU A 296 -4.06 4.60 15.35
N ARG A 297 -4.34 5.56 16.23
CA ARG A 297 -4.31 7.00 15.88
C ARG A 297 -2.93 7.43 15.40
N GLN A 298 -1.88 7.00 16.10
CA GLN A 298 -0.49 7.29 15.74
C GLN A 298 -0.15 6.73 14.35
N ALA A 299 -0.51 5.48 14.05
CA ALA A 299 -0.28 4.87 12.74
C ALA A 299 -1.07 5.57 11.62
N VAL A 300 -2.30 6.04 11.89
CA VAL A 300 -3.06 6.84 10.92
C VAL A 300 -2.43 8.21 10.69
N GLY A 301 -1.74 8.80 11.67
CA GLY A 301 -1.27 10.19 11.66
C GLY A 301 -2.26 11.17 12.30
N LEU A 302 -3.07 10.68 13.26
CA LEU A 302 -4.00 11.47 14.06
C LEU A 302 -3.36 11.89 15.38
N GLN A 303 -3.71 13.08 15.86
CA GLN A 303 -3.24 13.62 17.13
C GLN A 303 -3.67 12.73 18.30
N THR A 304 -2.77 12.46 19.24
CA THR A 304 -3.08 11.75 20.49
C THR A 304 -2.91 12.68 21.71
N ASN A 305 -3.21 12.18 22.90
CA ASN A 305 -2.96 12.86 24.17
C ASN A 305 -1.54 12.61 24.73
N GLU A 306 -0.77 11.74 24.11
CA GLU A 306 0.62 11.43 24.46
C GLU A 306 1.56 11.96 23.37
N SER A 307 2.82 12.24 23.71
CA SER A 307 3.80 12.77 22.76
C SER A 307 5.13 12.05 22.83
N PHE A 308 5.85 12.00 21.72
CA PHE A 308 7.18 11.40 21.63
C PHE A 308 8.15 12.31 20.88
N ASP A 309 9.41 12.28 21.29
CA ASP A 309 10.53 12.99 20.65
C ASP A 309 11.14 12.09 19.55
N PHE A 310 10.65 12.25 18.31
CA PHE A 310 11.00 11.36 17.19
C PHE A 310 12.36 11.65 16.55
N ASP A 311 12.83 12.89 16.59
CA ASP A 311 14.15 13.26 16.06
C ASP A 311 15.26 13.14 17.13
N ARG A 312 14.87 12.96 18.40
CA ARG A 312 15.76 12.83 19.57
C ARG A 312 16.60 14.10 19.75
N ASP A 313 16.09 15.22 19.29
CA ASP A 313 16.68 16.53 19.51
C ASP A 313 15.94 17.22 20.67
N PRO A 314 16.57 17.39 21.84
CA PRO A 314 15.90 18.02 22.98
C PRO A 314 15.53 19.49 22.75
N SER A 315 15.97 20.10 21.63
CA SER A 315 15.61 21.46 21.23
C SER A 315 14.32 21.55 20.41
N THR A 316 13.81 20.43 19.89
CA THR A 316 12.53 20.36 19.17
C THR A 316 11.43 19.81 20.11
N PRO A 317 10.22 20.39 20.09
CA PRO A 317 9.12 19.85 20.90
C PRO A 317 8.69 18.46 20.40
N PRO A 318 8.35 17.54 21.32
CA PRO A 318 7.80 16.24 20.93
C PRO A 318 6.46 16.39 20.19
N THR A 319 6.15 15.44 19.32
CA THR A 319 4.91 15.43 18.55
C THR A 319 3.93 14.38 19.08
N PHE A 320 2.64 14.66 18.89
CA PHE A 320 1.54 13.81 19.40
C PHE A 320 1.08 12.72 18.42
N THR A 321 1.84 12.52 17.35
CA THR A 321 1.63 11.51 16.33
C THR A 321 2.94 11.32 15.55
N ASN A 322 3.00 10.28 14.73
CA ASN A 322 4.18 10.00 13.91
C ASN A 322 4.49 11.13 12.94
N PRO A 323 5.78 11.37 12.62
CA PRO A 323 6.15 12.19 11.49
C PRO A 323 5.46 11.69 10.21
N LYS A 324 5.06 12.61 9.33
CA LYS A 324 4.21 12.35 8.16
C LYS A 324 4.60 11.10 7.35
N PRO A 325 5.87 10.84 7.01
CA PRO A 325 6.23 9.66 6.22
C PRO A 325 5.88 8.31 6.86
N PHE A 326 5.74 8.29 8.19
CA PHE A 326 5.50 7.09 8.98
C PHE A 326 4.03 6.97 9.41
N THR A 327 3.12 7.44 8.54
CA THR A 327 1.67 7.43 8.77
C THR A 327 0.92 6.96 7.53
N GLU A 328 -0.28 6.39 7.73
CA GLU A 328 -1.23 6.12 6.65
C GLU A 328 -1.62 7.41 5.92
N ASN A 329 -1.96 8.48 6.65
CA ASN A 329 -2.35 9.76 6.04
C ASN A 329 -1.24 10.39 5.20
N GLY A 330 0.03 10.15 5.54
CA GLY A 330 1.16 10.59 4.72
C GLY A 330 1.10 10.02 3.30
N LEU A 331 0.86 8.71 3.17
CA LEU A 331 0.74 8.07 1.86
C LEU A 331 -0.58 8.41 1.17
N ARG A 332 -1.70 8.47 1.91
CA ARG A 332 -3.00 8.90 1.37
C ARG A 332 -2.90 10.28 0.73
N GLU A 333 -2.24 11.23 1.39
CA GLU A 333 -2.02 12.57 0.85
C GLU A 333 -1.22 12.53 -0.45
N GLU A 334 -0.15 11.73 -0.51
CA GLU A 334 0.68 11.57 -1.71
C GLU A 334 -0.10 10.96 -2.88
N MET A 335 -0.96 9.98 -2.61
CA MET A 335 -1.84 9.33 -3.59
C MET A 335 -3.11 10.14 -3.92
N GLY A 336 -3.29 11.34 -3.34
CA GLY A 336 -4.48 12.16 -3.54
C GLY A 336 -5.76 11.51 -3.00
N GLU A 337 -5.63 10.61 -2.03
CA GLU A 337 -6.75 10.05 -1.29
C GLU A 337 -7.23 11.02 -0.19
N PRO A 338 -8.53 11.00 0.17
CA PRO A 338 -9.01 11.74 1.33
C PRO A 338 -8.29 11.25 2.60
N LEU A 339 -7.80 12.18 3.42
CA LEU A 339 -7.19 11.85 4.71
C LEU A 339 -8.24 11.29 5.66
N ARG A 340 -7.84 10.33 6.50
CA ARG A 340 -8.64 9.89 7.64
C ARG A 340 -8.61 10.97 8.71
N THR A 341 -9.78 11.29 9.27
CA THR A 341 -9.94 12.25 10.37
C THR A 341 -10.22 11.55 11.71
N ALA A 342 -10.57 10.27 11.67
CA ALA A 342 -10.82 9.40 12.80
C ALA A 342 -10.31 7.98 12.48
N TYR A 343 -10.00 7.20 13.53
CA TYR A 343 -9.66 5.79 13.35
C TYR A 343 -10.92 4.93 13.26
N LYS A 344 -11.95 5.21 14.08
CA LYS A 344 -13.25 4.55 13.98
C LYS A 344 -14.25 5.52 13.39
N ILE A 345 -14.82 5.18 12.24
CA ILE A 345 -15.98 5.88 11.69
C ILE A 345 -17.20 4.98 11.93
N GLU A 346 -18.17 5.48 12.71
CA GLU A 346 -19.48 4.85 12.80
C GLU A 346 -20.46 5.53 11.83
N ASN A 347 -21.09 4.73 10.98
CA ASN A 347 -22.14 5.08 10.01
C ASN A 347 -21.67 5.74 8.70
N VAL A 348 -21.43 4.91 7.69
CA VAL A 348 -21.86 5.26 6.34
C VAL A 348 -23.19 4.52 6.14
N VAL A 349 -24.29 5.26 6.22
CA VAL A 349 -25.65 4.76 5.93
C VAL A 349 -25.76 4.38 4.45
#